data_AF-A0A843HZH8-F1
#
_entry.id   AF-A0A843HZH8-F1
#
_cell.length_a   1.000
_cell.length_b   1.000
_cell.length_c   1.000
_cell.angle_alpha   90.00
_cell.angle_beta   90.00
_cell.angle_gamma   90.00
#
_symmetry.space_group_name_H-M   'P 1'
#
loop_
_entity.id
_entity.type
_entity.pdbx_description
1 polymer ?
#
loop_
_entity_poly.entity_id
_entity_poly.type
_entity_poly.pdbx_seq_one_letter_code
_entity_poly.pdbx_strand_id
1 'polypeptide(L)'
;MDSLSIPMKSVVGVVIALIVVLAIIVGALVSYQHNIYVPTTTITQHKEQSQPRIISLAPSDTQTLISLGLGKYIVGVDTYSYQLLKELNMTNELPENVTVFSQIYPPNISGLLLLHPSVVIVEYGLEAPYISEMQKAGLNVLITNSDYAYSFSQIEQNIMNIATYFNETTSGQELV
;
A
#
# COMPACT_ATOMS: atom_id res chain seq x y z
N MET A 1 51.95 -32.53 26.11
CA MET A 1 51.28 -31.28 25.67
C MET A 1 50.90 -31.54 24.22
N ASP A 2 49.76 -32.21 24.04
CA ASP A 2 49.36 -32.71 22.72
C ASP A 2 48.62 -31.61 21.96
N SER A 3 49.16 -31.28 20.80
CA SER A 3 48.61 -30.29 19.88
C SER A 3 47.28 -30.77 19.32
N LEU A 4 46.18 -30.07 19.64
CA LEU A 4 44.94 -30.16 18.86
C LEU A 4 45.17 -29.51 17.49
N SER A 5 45.73 -30.26 16.55
CA SER A 5 45.73 -29.89 15.13
C SER A 5 44.40 -30.36 14.53
N ILE A 6 43.41 -29.48 14.51
CA ILE A 6 42.16 -29.73 13.77
C ILE A 6 42.51 -29.73 12.28
N PRO A 7 42.20 -30.79 11.51
CA PRO A 7 42.56 -30.87 10.11
C PRO A 7 41.89 -29.74 9.33
N MET A 8 42.67 -29.01 8.52
CA MET A 8 42.24 -27.79 7.82
C MET A 8 40.94 -27.97 6.99
N LYS A 9 40.68 -29.18 6.48
CA LYS A 9 39.43 -29.52 5.77
C LYS A 9 38.19 -29.49 6.68
N SER A 10 38.33 -29.91 7.94
CA SER A 10 37.26 -29.82 8.95
C SER A 10 37.04 -28.39 9.40
N VAL A 11 38.09 -27.56 9.47
CA VAL A 11 37.96 -26.12 9.76
C VAL A 11 37.21 -25.41 8.63
N VAL A 12 37.55 -25.67 7.36
CA VAL A 12 36.85 -25.09 6.20
C VAL A 12 35.38 -25.52 6.16
N GLY A 13 35.08 -26.79 6.41
CA GLY A 13 33.69 -27.28 6.47
C GLY A 13 32.86 -26.60 7.56
N VAL A 14 33.45 -26.39 8.75
CA VAL A 14 32.79 -25.68 9.86
C VAL A 14 32.55 -24.21 9.52
N VAL A 15 33.51 -23.52 8.89
CA VAL A 15 33.36 -22.12 8.48
C VAL A 15 32.24 -21.96 7.45
N ILE A 16 32.17 -22.84 6.44
CA ILE A 16 31.09 -22.81 5.44
C ILE A 16 29.72 -23.04 6.10
N ALA A 17 29.62 -24.01 7.00
CA ALA A 17 28.38 -24.28 7.72
C ALA A 17 27.92 -23.07 8.55
N LEU A 18 28.85 -22.36 9.21
CA LEU A 18 28.53 -21.15 9.96
C LEU A 18 28.05 -20.01 9.07
N ILE A 19 28.63 -19.83 7.88
CA ILE A 19 28.19 -18.81 6.90
C ILE A 19 26.77 -19.10 6.41
N VAL A 20 26.45 -20.36 6.11
CA VAL A 20 25.10 -20.76 5.67
C VAL A 20 24.07 -20.53 6.77
N VAL A 21 24.39 -20.90 8.01
CA VAL A 21 23.51 -20.64 9.16
C VAL A 21 23.30 -19.14 9.37
N LEU A 22 24.35 -18.33 9.26
CA LEU A 22 24.24 -16.88 9.36
C LEU A 22 23.35 -16.30 8.26
N ALA A 23 23.49 -16.77 7.01
CA ALA A 23 22.66 -16.32 5.90
C ALA A 23 21.17 -16.69 6.10
N ILE A 24 20.88 -17.87 6.64
CA ILE A 24 19.51 -18.29 6.98
C ILE A 24 18.94 -17.40 8.10
N ILE A 25 19.72 -17.12 9.15
CA ILE A 25 19.29 -16.26 10.26
C ILE A 25 19.02 -14.82 9.77
N VAL A 26 19.90 -14.26 8.94
CA VAL A 26 19.72 -12.94 8.34
C VAL A 26 18.49 -12.93 7.43
N GLY A 27 18.32 -13.95 6.58
CA GLY A 27 17.14 -14.10 5.73
C GLY A 27 15.84 -14.15 6.55
N ALA A 28 15.82 -14.95 7.62
CA ALA A 28 14.68 -15.05 8.52
C ALA A 28 14.40 -13.73 9.25
N LEU A 29 15.43 -12.99 9.68
CA LEU A 29 15.28 -11.67 10.31
C LEU A 29 14.71 -10.63 9.33
N VAL A 30 15.20 -10.59 8.08
CA VAL A 30 14.68 -9.70 7.04
C VAL A 30 13.22 -10.04 6.73
N SER A 31 12.90 -11.32 6.55
CA SER A 31 11.50 -11.76 6.33
C SER A 31 10.61 -11.49 7.54
N TYR A 32 11.13 -11.60 8.77
CA TYR A 32 10.37 -11.32 9.99
C TYR A 32 10.09 -9.84 10.15
N GLN A 33 11.09 -8.96 9.97
CA GLN A 33 10.90 -7.51 10.03
C GLN A 33 9.95 -7.02 8.93
N HIS A 34 9.98 -7.66 7.75
CA HIS A 34 9.08 -7.31 6.66
C HIS A 34 7.62 -7.70 6.95
N ASN A 35 7.36 -8.86 7.55
CA ASN A 35 6.00 -9.28 7.96
C ASN A 35 5.41 -8.44 9.11
N ILE A 36 6.21 -7.67 9.83
CA ILE A 36 5.75 -6.77 10.91
C ILE A 36 5.28 -5.41 10.35
N TYR A 37 5.66 -5.05 9.13
CA TYR A 37 5.12 -3.89 8.40
C TYR A 37 3.87 -4.26 7.59
N VAL A 38 2.90 -4.88 8.26
CA VAL A 38 1.51 -4.75 7.82
C VAL A 38 0.98 -3.56 8.61
N PRO A 39 0.90 -2.34 8.03
CA PRO A 39 0.26 -1.24 8.73
C PRO A 39 -1.10 -1.75 9.19
N THR A 40 -1.36 -1.67 10.50
CA THR A 40 -2.64 -2.09 11.05
C THR A 40 -3.70 -1.19 10.41
N THR A 41 -4.36 -1.70 9.37
CA THR A 41 -5.51 -1.06 8.76
C THR A 41 -6.54 -0.96 9.87
N THR A 42 -6.69 0.23 10.43
CA THR A 42 -7.80 0.50 11.35
C THR A 42 -9.04 0.55 10.46
N ILE A 43 -9.64 -0.63 10.22
CA ILE A 43 -10.93 -0.75 9.54
C ILE A 43 -11.97 -0.22 10.52
N THR A 44 -12.08 1.11 10.58
CA THR A 44 -13.27 1.74 11.10
C THR A 44 -14.30 1.57 9.99
N GLN A 45 -15.11 0.51 10.06
CA GLN A 45 -16.15 0.27 9.07
C GLN A 45 -16.96 1.56 8.88
N HIS A 46 -16.97 2.07 7.66
CA HIS A 46 -17.68 3.29 7.34
C HIS A 46 -19.17 2.99 7.48
N LYS A 47 -19.78 3.48 8.55
CA LYS A 47 -21.19 3.34 8.86
C LYS A 47 -22.01 3.83 7.66
N GLU A 48 -22.86 2.97 7.13
CA GLU A 48 -23.77 3.25 6.01
C GLU A 48 -24.59 4.52 6.29
N GLN A 49 -24.30 5.64 5.61
CA GLN A 49 -25.33 6.65 5.31
C GLN A 49 -24.93 7.75 4.30
N SER A 50 -23.72 7.76 3.74
CA SER A 50 -23.38 8.65 2.62
C SER A 50 -22.48 7.94 1.61
N GLN A 51 -22.71 8.22 0.33
CA GLN A 51 -21.78 7.83 -0.75
C GLN A 51 -20.35 8.26 -0.36
N PRO A 52 -19.34 7.38 -0.51
CA PRO A 52 -17.99 7.72 -0.10
C PRO A 52 -17.45 8.89 -0.92
N ARG A 53 -16.59 9.70 -0.31
CA ARG A 53 -15.83 10.78 -0.97
C ARG A 53 -14.36 10.41 -0.86
N ILE A 54 -13.83 9.83 -1.92
CA ILE A 54 -12.54 9.17 -1.93
C ILE A 54 -11.48 10.12 -2.48
N ILE A 55 -10.36 10.26 -1.78
CA ILE A 55 -9.13 10.74 -2.39
C ILE A 55 -8.19 9.55 -2.56
N SER A 56 -7.59 9.39 -3.73
CA SER A 56 -6.53 8.40 -3.98
C SER A 56 -5.24 9.12 -4.36
N LEU A 57 -4.15 8.81 -3.65
CA LEU A 57 -2.85 9.46 -3.86
C LEU A 57 -1.81 8.53 -4.53
N ALA A 58 -2.21 7.32 -4.92
CA ALA A 58 -1.34 6.34 -5.53
C ALA A 58 -1.94 5.72 -6.82
N PRO A 59 -1.11 5.42 -7.83
CA PRO A 59 -1.60 4.88 -9.11
C PRO A 59 -2.15 3.47 -9.03
N SER A 60 -1.57 2.62 -8.19
CA SER A 60 -2.05 1.27 -7.88
C SER A 60 -3.46 1.33 -7.29
N ASP A 61 -3.63 2.11 -6.24
CA ASP A 61 -4.92 2.28 -5.56
C ASP A 61 -5.98 2.91 -6.46
N THR A 62 -5.61 3.92 -7.25
CA THR A 62 -6.54 4.54 -8.21
C THR A 62 -7.07 3.49 -9.18
N GLN A 63 -6.19 2.67 -9.77
CA GLN A 63 -6.61 1.62 -10.70
C GLN A 63 -7.50 0.58 -10.01
N THR A 64 -7.17 0.14 -8.79
CA THR A 64 -8.02 -0.78 -8.03
C THR A 64 -9.40 -0.19 -7.79
N LEU A 65 -9.51 1.09 -7.40
CA LEU A 65 -10.80 1.75 -7.22
C LEU A 65 -11.62 1.81 -8.51
N ILE A 66 -10.98 2.10 -9.65
CA ILE A 66 -11.67 2.08 -10.94
C ILE A 66 -12.17 0.67 -11.26
N SER A 67 -11.32 -0.35 -11.09
CA SER A 67 -11.68 -1.75 -11.35
C SER A 67 -12.81 -2.26 -10.43
N LEU A 68 -12.92 -1.73 -9.21
CA LEU A 68 -14.01 -2.02 -8.28
C LEU A 68 -15.29 -1.20 -8.56
N GLY A 69 -15.32 -0.36 -9.60
CA GLY A 69 -16.47 0.49 -9.92
C GLY A 69 -16.68 1.69 -8.98
N LEU A 70 -15.64 2.03 -8.20
CA LEU A 70 -15.66 3.11 -7.21
C LEU A 70 -15.18 4.46 -7.77
N GLY A 71 -14.76 4.52 -9.04
CA GLY A 71 -14.25 5.73 -9.69
C GLY A 71 -15.17 6.95 -9.57
N LYS A 72 -16.48 6.73 -9.70
CA LYS A 72 -17.54 7.76 -9.53
C LYS A 72 -17.56 8.44 -8.15
N TYR A 73 -16.87 7.89 -7.16
CA TYR A 73 -16.77 8.44 -5.80
C TYR A 73 -15.45 9.16 -5.52
N ILE A 74 -14.53 9.18 -6.50
CA ILE A 74 -13.24 9.86 -6.38
C ILE A 74 -13.43 11.37 -6.53
N VAL A 75 -13.14 12.11 -5.46
CA VAL A 75 -13.21 13.58 -5.43
C VAL A 75 -11.84 14.22 -5.62
N GLY A 76 -10.75 13.46 -5.41
CA GLY A 76 -9.40 13.92 -5.63
C GLY A 76 -8.45 12.78 -6.02
N VAL A 77 -7.53 13.08 -6.93
CA VAL A 77 -6.55 12.11 -7.45
C VAL A 77 -5.20 12.80 -7.66
N ASP A 78 -4.09 12.10 -7.49
CA ASP A 78 -2.78 12.66 -7.85
C ASP A 78 -2.62 12.79 -9.38
N THR A 79 -1.74 13.69 -9.81
CA THR A 79 -1.54 13.98 -11.23
C THR A 79 -1.00 12.80 -12.04
N TYR A 80 -0.24 11.88 -11.43
CA TYR A 80 0.32 10.75 -12.16
C TYR A 80 -0.78 9.72 -12.44
N SER A 81 -1.60 9.40 -11.45
CA SER A 81 -2.78 8.55 -11.61
C SER A 81 -3.76 9.10 -12.64
N TYR A 82 -4.03 10.41 -12.62
CA TYR A 82 -4.87 11.05 -13.64
C TYR A 82 -4.28 10.94 -15.06
N GLN A 83 -2.97 11.12 -15.20
CA GLN A 83 -2.28 10.96 -16.48
C GLN A 83 -2.36 9.52 -16.99
N LEU A 84 -2.17 8.53 -16.11
CA LEU A 84 -2.30 7.12 -16.45
C LEU A 84 -3.71 6.78 -16.95
N LEU A 85 -4.75 7.26 -16.26
CA LEU A 85 -6.13 7.07 -16.73
C LEU A 85 -6.38 7.75 -18.07
N LYS A 86 -5.74 8.91 -18.33
CA LYS A 86 -5.80 9.58 -19.63
C LYS A 86 -5.16 8.75 -20.74
N GLU A 87 -3.99 8.14 -20.49
CA GLU A 87 -3.33 7.25 -21.44
C GLU A 87 -4.16 5.99 -21.73
N LEU A 88 -4.90 5.50 -20.73
CA LEU A 88 -5.79 4.35 -20.85
C LEU A 88 -7.19 4.69 -21.38
N ASN A 89 -7.50 5.96 -21.67
CA ASN A 89 -8.84 6.44 -22.01
C ASN A 89 -9.92 6.10 -20.96
N MET A 90 -9.56 6.12 -19.68
CA MET A 90 -10.43 5.80 -18.54
C MET A 90 -10.78 7.02 -17.68
N THR A 91 -10.53 8.25 -18.16
CA THR A 91 -10.88 9.47 -17.41
C THR A 91 -12.38 9.66 -17.22
N ASN A 92 -13.20 9.00 -18.06
CA ASN A 92 -14.65 8.96 -17.94
C ASN A 92 -15.15 8.18 -16.70
N GLU A 93 -14.27 7.39 -16.07
CA GLU A 93 -14.55 6.69 -14.82
C GLU A 93 -14.47 7.62 -13.59
N LEU A 94 -13.94 8.83 -13.77
CA LEU A 94 -13.89 9.88 -12.74
C LEU A 94 -15.02 10.90 -12.93
N PRO A 95 -15.47 11.57 -11.86
CA PRO A 95 -16.34 12.73 -11.98
C PRO A 95 -15.67 13.86 -12.78
N GLU A 96 -16.45 14.61 -13.57
CA GLU A 96 -15.96 15.75 -14.37
C GLU A 96 -15.27 16.84 -13.52
N ASN A 97 -15.68 16.96 -12.25
CA ASN A 97 -15.17 17.95 -11.30
C ASN A 97 -14.13 17.38 -10.32
N VAL A 98 -13.50 16.25 -10.65
CA VAL A 98 -12.42 15.66 -9.83
C VAL A 98 -11.27 16.65 -9.65
N THR A 99 -10.75 16.79 -8.43
CA THR A 99 -9.56 17.61 -8.18
C THR A 99 -8.31 16.82 -8.52
N VAL A 100 -7.47 17.34 -9.41
CA VAL A 100 -6.18 16.74 -9.73
C VAL A 100 -5.09 17.47 -8.94
N PHE A 101 -4.44 16.77 -8.01
CA PHE A 101 -3.34 17.32 -7.23
C PHE A 101 -2.05 17.30 -8.06
N SER A 102 -1.58 18.48 -8.45
CA SER A 102 -0.35 18.65 -9.24
C SER A 102 0.93 18.32 -8.45
N GLN A 103 0.86 18.39 -7.12
CA GLN A 103 1.96 18.06 -6.22
C GLN A 103 1.78 16.64 -5.69
N ILE A 104 2.69 15.74 -6.09
CA ILE A 104 2.71 14.34 -5.64
C ILE A 104 3.35 14.25 -4.25
N TYR A 105 4.46 14.97 -4.01
CA TYR A 105 5.20 14.90 -2.76
C TYR A 105 5.85 16.25 -2.39
N PRO A 106 5.75 16.73 -1.13
CA PRO A 106 4.86 16.22 -0.09
C PRO A 106 3.37 16.44 -0.44
N PRO A 107 2.43 15.63 0.09
CA PRO A 107 1.00 15.83 -0.14
C PRO A 107 0.50 17.12 0.53
N ASN A 108 -0.38 17.85 -0.16
CA ASN A 108 -1.00 19.08 0.37
C ASN A 108 -2.18 18.74 1.31
N ILE A 109 -1.90 18.49 2.59
CA ILE A 109 -2.89 18.08 3.60
C ILE A 109 -4.06 19.08 3.73
N SER A 110 -3.79 20.38 3.67
CA SER A 110 -4.86 21.39 3.68
C SER A 110 -5.76 21.28 2.45
N GLY A 111 -5.17 21.01 1.28
CA GLY A 111 -5.90 20.73 0.06
C GLY A 111 -6.77 19.47 0.16
N LEU A 112 -6.27 18.40 0.80
CA LEU A 112 -7.06 17.18 1.04
C LEU A 112 -8.29 17.48 1.91
N LEU A 113 -8.12 18.24 3.00
CA LEU A 113 -9.20 18.60 3.92
C LEU A 113 -10.32 19.42 3.27
N LEU A 114 -9.96 20.33 2.36
CA LEU A 114 -10.92 21.20 1.66
C LEU A 114 -11.92 20.40 0.80
N LEU A 115 -11.58 19.19 0.38
CA LEU A 115 -12.48 18.34 -0.40
C LEU A 115 -13.49 17.57 0.47
N HIS A 116 -13.38 17.68 1.79
CA HIS A 116 -14.19 16.94 2.77
C HIS A 116 -14.28 15.44 2.44
N PRO A 117 -13.14 14.73 2.34
CA PRO A 117 -13.13 13.31 2.02
C PRO A 117 -13.66 12.49 3.20
N SER A 118 -14.31 11.36 2.88
CA SER A 118 -14.61 10.33 3.88
C SER A 118 -13.41 9.42 4.12
N VAL A 119 -12.51 9.33 3.15
CA VAL A 119 -11.26 8.57 3.23
C VAL A 119 -10.23 9.13 2.25
N VAL A 120 -8.97 9.16 2.69
CA VAL A 120 -7.79 9.34 1.83
C VAL A 120 -7.06 8.01 1.77
N ILE A 121 -6.91 7.46 0.58
CA ILE A 121 -6.18 6.22 0.35
C ILE A 121 -4.76 6.59 -0.06
N VAL A 122 -3.80 6.01 0.66
CA VAL A 122 -2.39 6.30 0.52
C VAL A 122 -1.58 5.02 0.49
N GLU A 123 -0.48 5.06 -0.23
CA GLU A 123 0.46 3.96 -0.36
C GLU A 123 1.58 4.15 0.66
N TYR A 124 1.84 3.13 1.47
CA TYR A 124 2.85 3.22 2.52
C TYR A 124 4.24 3.55 1.94
N GLY A 125 4.57 3.05 0.75
CA GLY A 125 5.82 3.36 0.06
C GLY A 125 6.03 4.83 -0.33
N LEU A 126 4.95 5.60 -0.43
CA LEU A 126 4.98 7.00 -0.90
C LEU A 126 4.69 7.99 0.23
N GLU A 127 3.62 7.76 0.99
CA GLU A 127 3.10 8.73 1.96
C GLU A 127 3.50 8.46 3.41
N ALA A 128 4.23 7.38 3.73
CA ALA A 128 4.56 7.00 5.12
C ALA A 128 5.00 8.16 6.04
N PRO A 129 5.86 9.10 5.60
CA PRO A 129 6.26 10.23 6.45
C PRO A 129 5.12 11.19 6.85
N TYR A 130 4.02 11.25 6.09
CA TYR A 130 2.92 12.21 6.27
C TYR A 130 1.64 11.59 6.83
N ILE A 131 1.54 10.26 6.90
CA ILE A 131 0.34 9.56 7.44
C ILE A 131 -0.04 10.10 8.82
N SER A 132 0.93 10.26 9.72
CA SER A 132 0.67 10.78 11.08
C SER A 132 0.13 12.21 11.06
N GLU A 133 0.64 13.06 10.15
CA GLU A 133 0.18 14.44 10.01
C GLU A 133 -1.24 14.50 9.43
N MET A 134 -1.53 13.68 8.42
CA MET A 134 -2.89 13.55 7.85
C MET A 134 -3.91 13.12 8.91
N GLN A 135 -3.58 12.10 9.70
CA GLN A 135 -4.43 11.61 10.79
C GLN A 135 -4.63 12.68 11.89
N LYS A 136 -3.56 13.37 12.30
CA LYS A 136 -3.65 14.49 13.27
C LYS A 136 -4.49 15.65 12.76
N ALA A 137 -4.50 15.87 11.44
CA ALA A 137 -5.32 16.88 10.80
C ALA A 137 -6.81 16.46 10.67
N GLY A 138 -7.17 15.25 11.11
CA GLY A 138 -8.54 14.74 11.13
C GLY A 138 -8.95 13.99 9.85
N LEU A 139 -8.01 13.68 8.96
CA LEU A 139 -8.27 12.82 7.81
C LEU A 139 -8.38 11.36 8.26
N ASN A 140 -9.40 10.68 7.76
CA ASN A 140 -9.46 9.22 7.81
C ASN A 140 -8.56 8.67 6.69
N VAL A 141 -7.53 7.91 7.06
CA VAL A 141 -6.49 7.44 6.13
C VAL A 141 -6.56 5.92 6.02
N LEU A 142 -6.82 5.42 4.82
CA LEU A 142 -6.67 4.01 4.46
C LEU A 142 -5.27 3.81 3.89
N ILE A 143 -4.48 2.96 4.54
CA ILE A 143 -3.08 2.71 4.15
C ILE A 143 -3.03 1.40 3.38
N THR A 144 -2.47 1.44 2.19
CA THR A 144 -2.19 0.30 1.32
C THR A 144 -0.68 0.03 1.29
N ASN A 145 -0.28 -1.11 0.74
CA ASN A 145 1.13 -1.54 0.71
C ASN A 145 1.45 -2.28 -0.59
N SER A 146 0.88 -1.82 -1.70
CA SER A 146 0.99 -2.46 -3.02
C SER A 146 2.36 -2.26 -3.65
N ASP A 147 3.03 -1.15 -3.38
CA ASP A 147 4.41 -0.88 -3.87
C ASP A 147 5.45 -1.86 -3.31
N TYR A 148 5.13 -2.50 -2.17
CA TYR A 148 5.96 -3.53 -1.56
C TYR A 148 5.39 -4.95 -1.77
N ALA A 149 4.48 -5.15 -2.72
CA ALA A 149 4.04 -6.49 -3.08
C ALA A 149 5.14 -7.22 -3.86
N TYR A 150 5.53 -8.40 -3.37
CA TYR A 150 6.51 -9.30 -3.98
C TYR A 150 5.87 -10.51 -4.67
N SER A 151 4.54 -10.64 -4.61
CA SER A 151 3.80 -11.73 -5.24
C SER A 151 2.40 -11.30 -5.69
N PHE A 152 1.82 -12.03 -6.64
CA PHE A 152 0.44 -11.81 -7.07
C PHE A 152 -0.55 -11.95 -5.91
N SER A 153 -0.38 -12.93 -5.02
CA SER A 153 -1.25 -13.08 -3.86
C SER A 153 -1.23 -11.88 -2.90
N GLN A 154 -0.12 -11.15 -2.81
CA GLN A 154 -0.08 -9.91 -2.03
C GLN A 154 -0.83 -8.77 -2.73
N ILE A 155 -0.78 -8.70 -4.07
CA ILE A 155 -1.58 -7.77 -4.87
C ILE A 155 -3.08 -8.09 -4.70
N GLU A 156 -3.46 -9.35 -4.85
CA GLU A 156 -4.84 -9.84 -4.65
C GLU A 156 -5.34 -9.51 -3.24
N GLN A 157 -4.51 -9.72 -2.20
CA GLN A 157 -4.84 -9.36 -0.83
C GLN A 157 -5.06 -7.84 -0.66
N ASN A 158 -4.23 -7.01 -1.29
CA ASN A 158 -4.40 -5.56 -1.24
C ASN A 158 -5.70 -5.11 -1.92
N ILE A 159 -6.02 -5.69 -3.08
CA ILE A 159 -7.31 -5.49 -3.76
C ILE A 159 -8.47 -5.86 -2.82
N MET A 160 -8.39 -7.03 -2.19
CA MET A 160 -9.42 -7.50 -1.26
C MET A 160 -9.55 -6.63 0.00
N ASN A 161 -8.45 -6.05 0.49
CA ASN A 161 -8.48 -5.11 1.62
C ASN A 161 -9.26 -3.84 1.25
N ILE A 162 -9.01 -3.28 0.06
CA ILE A 162 -9.75 -2.11 -0.45
C ILE A 162 -11.22 -2.47 -0.66
N ALA A 163 -11.50 -3.60 -1.33
CA ALA A 163 -12.87 -4.07 -1.55
C ALA A 163 -13.65 -4.25 -0.24
N THR A 164 -13.01 -4.86 0.77
CA THR A 164 -13.61 -5.05 2.10
C THR A 164 -13.90 -3.73 2.79
N TYR A 165 -12.97 -2.76 2.69
CA TYR A 165 -13.16 -1.43 3.29
C TYR A 165 -14.41 -0.72 2.75
N PHE A 166 -14.71 -0.89 1.46
CA PHE A 166 -15.87 -0.29 0.80
C PHE A 166 -17.11 -1.19 0.75
N ASN A 167 -17.08 -2.37 1.37
CA ASN A 167 -18.13 -3.39 1.26
C ASN A 167 -18.39 -3.87 -0.19
N GLU A 168 -17.39 -3.79 -1.07
CA GLU A 168 -17.42 -4.26 -2.46
C GLU A 168 -16.77 -5.64 -2.61
N THR A 169 -16.90 -6.50 -1.59
CA THR A 169 -16.18 -7.79 -1.53
C THR A 169 -16.46 -8.72 -2.70
N THR A 170 -17.69 -8.68 -3.25
CA THR A 170 -18.05 -9.48 -4.42
C THR A 170 -17.28 -9.04 -5.66
N SER A 171 -17.23 -7.73 -5.94
CA SER A 171 -16.42 -7.19 -7.03
C SER A 171 -14.93 -7.42 -6.82
N GLY A 172 -14.47 -7.38 -5.56
CA GLY A 172 -13.10 -7.77 -5.21
C GLY A 172 -12.79 -9.23 -5.58
N GLN A 173 -13.69 -10.17 -5.27
CA GLN A 173 -13.52 -11.59 -5.60
C GLN A 173 -13.55 -11.88 -7.10
N GLU A 174 -14.29 -11.09 -7.88
CA GLU A 174 -14.31 -11.22 -9.35
C GLU A 174 -13.06 -10.63 -10.01
N LEU A 175 -12.41 -9.66 -9.36
CA LEU A 175 -11.23 -8.97 -9.86
C LEU A 175 -9.92 -9.76 -9.65
N VAL A 176 -9.89 -10.64 -8.65
CA VAL A 176 -8.70 -11.44 -8.28
C VAL A 176 -8.71 -12.86 -8.83
#